data_AF-A0ABC9IN30-F1
#
_entry.id   AF-A0ABC9IN30-F1
#
_cell.length_a   1.000
_cell.length_b   1.000
_cell.length_c   1.000
_cell.angle_alpha   90.00
_cell.angle_beta   90.00
_cell.angle_gamma   90.00
#
_symmetry.space_group_name_H-M   'P 1'
#
loop_
_entity.id
_entity.type
_entity.pdbx_description
1 polymer ?
#
loop_
_entity_poly.entity_id
_entity_poly.type
_entity_poly.pdbx_seq_one_letter_code
_entity_poly.pdbx_strand_id
1 'polypeptide(L)'
;MQLPQLVNMFGADLQRRYGEKIHKLTLHGGFSCPNRDGTLGRGGCTFCNVASFADEAMQRQSIDEQLAQQAARVDRARRYLAYFQAYTSTYAQIERLASMYRQALAQSAMVGLCVGTRPDCVPPAALDLLAGYREQGYEVWLELGLQTAHDKTLKRINRGHDFRCYQQTARLARQRGLKVCCHLIVGLPGETQRDHLLTLQRVVETGVDGIKLHPLHVVTGSTLARAWRAGRLSELALEDYAVSAGEMIRHTPGEVVYHRLSASARRPTLLAPLWCENRWSGMQAVGAYLQQRGGQGSALDEKWRYHPGMPF
;
A
#
# COMPACT_ATOMS: atom_id res chain seq x y z
N MET A 1 8.12 -15.70 -15.33
CA MET A 1 7.00 -15.93 -14.39
C MET A 1 5.87 -14.95 -14.72
N GLN A 2 4.70 -15.44 -15.11
CA GLN A 2 3.56 -14.61 -15.52
C GLN A 2 2.63 -14.37 -14.31
N LEU A 3 3.09 -13.64 -13.29
CA LEU A 3 2.30 -13.32 -12.07
C LEU A 3 0.86 -12.83 -12.36
N PRO A 4 0.59 -12.00 -13.38
CA PRO A 4 -0.77 -11.60 -13.72
C PRO A 4 -1.74 -12.75 -14.04
N GLN A 5 -1.22 -13.93 -14.42
CA GLN A 5 -2.03 -15.13 -14.63
C GLN A 5 -2.49 -15.78 -13.34
N LEU A 6 -1.78 -15.56 -12.25
CA LEU A 6 -2.05 -16.18 -10.95
C LEU A 6 -2.75 -15.20 -10.01
N VAL A 7 -2.58 -13.90 -10.20
CA VAL A 7 -3.06 -12.84 -9.30
C VAL A 7 -3.58 -11.66 -10.11
N ASN A 8 -4.67 -11.05 -9.66
CA ASN A 8 -5.20 -9.81 -10.21
C ASN A 8 -4.29 -8.63 -9.84
N MET A 9 -3.20 -8.46 -10.59
CA MET A 9 -2.20 -7.43 -10.34
C MET A 9 -2.64 -6.07 -10.86
N PHE A 10 -2.45 -5.01 -10.05
CA PHE A 10 -2.88 -3.65 -10.37
C PHE A 10 -2.39 -3.10 -11.72
N GLY A 11 -1.13 -3.35 -12.07
CA GLY A 11 -0.61 -2.91 -13.37
C GLY A 11 -1.33 -3.58 -14.55
N ALA A 12 -1.66 -4.87 -14.42
CA ALA A 12 -2.41 -5.60 -15.44
C ALA A 12 -3.89 -5.18 -15.45
N ASP A 13 -4.48 -4.92 -14.28
CA ASP A 13 -5.84 -4.37 -14.18
C ASP A 13 -5.99 -3.04 -14.91
N LEU A 14 -5.11 -2.08 -14.61
CA LEU A 14 -5.10 -0.79 -15.30
C LEU A 14 -4.86 -0.94 -16.80
N GLN A 15 -3.95 -1.83 -17.20
CA GLN A 15 -3.69 -2.05 -18.63
C GLN A 15 -4.92 -2.60 -19.36
N ARG A 16 -5.72 -3.46 -18.74
CA ARG A 16 -6.99 -3.94 -19.33
C ARG A 16 -8.00 -2.80 -19.46
N ARG A 17 -8.19 -2.00 -18.40
CA ARG A 17 -9.20 -0.93 -18.37
C ARG A 17 -8.87 0.28 -19.25
N TYR A 18 -7.59 0.61 -19.40
CA TYR A 18 -7.15 1.78 -20.17
C TYR A 18 -6.55 1.44 -21.54
N GLY A 19 -6.35 0.16 -21.85
CA GLY A 19 -5.71 -0.28 -23.09
C GLY A 19 -4.19 0.02 -23.17
N GLU A 20 -3.62 0.64 -22.13
CA GLU A 20 -2.22 1.05 -22.08
C GLU A 20 -1.66 0.99 -20.66
N LYS A 21 -0.33 0.97 -20.55
CA LYS A 21 0.35 0.86 -19.26
C LYS A 21 0.30 2.18 -18.50
N ILE A 22 -0.25 2.14 -17.29
CA ILE A 22 -0.28 3.28 -16.37
C ILE A 22 0.77 3.10 -15.28
N HIS A 23 1.48 4.19 -14.96
CA HIS A 23 2.50 4.21 -13.92
C HIS A 23 2.12 5.11 -12.74
N LYS A 24 2.34 4.64 -11.51
CA LYS A 24 2.23 5.48 -10.30
C LYS A 24 3.51 6.31 -10.14
N LEU A 25 3.38 7.63 -10.18
CA LEU A 25 4.47 8.56 -9.87
C LEU A 25 4.39 8.91 -8.38
N THR A 26 5.41 8.50 -7.62
CA THR A 26 5.42 8.74 -6.17
C THR A 26 5.79 10.20 -5.90
N LEU A 27 4.99 10.87 -5.08
CA LEU A 27 5.12 12.28 -4.72
C LEU A 27 5.25 12.44 -3.21
N HIS A 28 5.95 13.50 -2.81
CA HIS A 28 6.17 13.90 -1.45
C HIS A 28 5.56 15.29 -1.20
N GLY A 29 4.37 15.33 -0.57
CA GLY A 29 3.64 16.58 -0.29
C GLY A 29 4.14 17.40 0.91
N GLY A 30 5.23 16.95 1.56
CA GLY A 30 5.80 17.63 2.73
C GLY A 30 4.86 17.56 3.94
N PHE A 31 4.13 16.45 4.08
CA PHE A 31 3.20 16.19 5.17
C PHE A 31 3.91 15.58 6.38
N SER A 32 3.25 15.64 7.55
CA SER A 32 3.68 14.96 8.78
C SER A 32 2.81 13.73 9.06
N CYS A 33 3.06 13.07 10.19
CA CYS A 33 2.21 12.02 10.74
C CYS A 33 1.93 12.33 12.23
N PRO A 34 0.65 12.31 12.67
CA PRO A 34 0.31 12.68 14.05
C PRO A 34 0.84 11.72 15.11
N ASN A 35 1.26 10.51 14.71
CA ASN A 35 1.91 9.55 15.61
C ASN A 35 3.42 9.80 15.75
N ARG A 36 3.98 10.76 14.99
CA ARG A 36 5.38 11.18 15.05
C ARG A 36 5.53 12.53 15.74
N ASP A 37 4.67 13.50 15.41
CA ASP A 37 4.79 14.88 15.85
C ASP A 37 4.26 15.17 17.27
N GLY A 38 3.65 14.18 17.92
CA GLY A 38 3.15 14.31 19.28
C GLY A 38 1.64 14.54 19.40
N THR A 39 0.92 14.70 18.29
CA THR A 39 -0.53 14.98 18.32
C THR A 39 -1.36 13.78 18.79
N LEU A 40 -1.07 12.57 18.28
CA LEU A 40 -1.71 11.31 18.69
C LEU A 40 -0.72 10.35 19.35
N GLY A 41 0.57 10.52 19.09
CA GLY A 41 1.62 9.69 19.64
C GLY A 41 3.00 10.29 19.37
N ARG A 42 4.03 9.72 19.98
CA ARG A 42 5.42 10.18 19.83
C ARG A 42 6.29 9.07 19.23
N GLY A 43 7.24 9.46 18.39
CA GLY A 43 8.27 8.56 17.85
C GLY A 43 7.84 7.67 16.67
N GLY A 44 6.57 7.71 16.25
CA GLY A 44 6.07 6.95 15.10
C GLY A 44 5.82 5.47 15.39
N CYS A 45 5.40 4.74 14.34
CA CYS A 45 5.20 3.29 14.44
C CYS A 45 6.56 2.61 14.62
N THR A 46 6.61 1.52 15.38
CA THR A 46 7.88 0.88 15.78
C THR A 46 8.71 0.38 14.59
N PHE A 47 8.07 0.08 13.46
CA PHE A 47 8.67 -0.41 12.22
C PHE A 47 9.01 0.70 11.21
N CYS A 48 8.55 1.94 11.42
CA CYS A 48 8.58 2.94 10.35
C CYS A 48 9.87 3.76 10.32
N ASN A 49 10.42 3.94 9.13
CA ASN A 49 11.36 5.00 8.78
C ASN A 49 10.98 5.50 7.39
N VAL A 50 10.58 6.77 7.24
CA VAL A 50 10.04 7.27 5.96
C VAL A 50 11.11 7.24 4.85
N ALA A 51 12.37 7.48 5.21
CA ALA A 51 13.50 7.38 4.30
C ALA A 51 13.71 5.96 3.74
N SER A 52 13.06 4.93 4.29
CA SER A 52 13.13 3.56 3.75
C SER A 52 12.18 3.34 2.56
N PHE A 53 11.23 4.23 2.32
CA PHE A 53 10.20 4.06 1.28
C PHE A 53 9.81 5.34 0.53
N ALA A 54 10.34 6.50 0.89
CA ALA A 54 10.20 7.76 0.18
C ALA A 54 11.55 8.51 0.12
N ASP A 55 11.75 9.27 -0.94
CA ASP A 55 12.89 10.18 -1.07
C ASP A 55 12.57 11.49 -0.35
N GLU A 56 13.15 11.69 0.83
CA GLU A 56 12.92 12.88 1.66
C GLU A 56 13.39 14.17 0.98
N ALA A 57 14.31 14.12 0.00
CA ALA A 57 14.77 15.33 -0.69
C ALA A 57 13.66 15.95 -1.56
N MET A 58 12.72 15.13 -2.05
CA MET A 58 11.60 15.58 -2.89
C MET A 58 10.69 16.57 -2.15
N GLN A 59 10.65 16.55 -0.82
CA GLN A 59 9.80 17.46 -0.03
C GLN A 59 10.11 18.95 -0.23
N ARG A 60 11.29 19.27 -0.76
CA ARG A 60 11.76 20.64 -1.02
C ARG A 60 11.38 21.14 -2.42
N GLN A 61 10.84 20.27 -3.26
CA GLN A 61 10.46 20.55 -4.64
C GLN A 61 8.94 20.74 -4.74
N SER A 62 8.51 21.57 -5.70
CA SER A 62 7.10 21.66 -6.08
C SER A 62 6.57 20.34 -6.64
N ILE A 63 5.25 20.17 -6.65
CA ILE A 63 4.61 18.97 -7.19
C ILE A 63 4.91 18.80 -8.68
N ASP A 64 4.94 19.90 -9.45
CA ASP A 64 5.25 19.85 -10.88
C ASP A 64 6.69 19.41 -11.16
N GLU A 65 7.67 19.91 -10.40
CA GLU A 65 9.07 19.47 -10.51
C GLU A 65 9.21 17.99 -10.17
N GLN A 66 8.56 17.52 -9.10
CA GLN A 66 8.56 16.11 -8.73
C GLN A 66 7.95 15.24 -9.84
N LEU A 67 6.84 15.67 -10.43
CA LEU A 67 6.17 14.95 -11.52
C LEU A 67 7.06 14.86 -12.76
N ALA A 68 7.66 15.98 -13.19
CA ALA A 68 8.57 16.00 -14.33
C ALA A 68 9.77 15.07 -14.13
N GLN A 69 10.39 15.10 -12.95
CA GLN A 69 11.53 14.23 -12.61
C GLN A 69 11.13 12.75 -12.56
N GLN A 70 9.98 12.42 -11.99
CA GLN A 70 9.51 11.04 -11.89
C GLN A 70 9.09 10.49 -13.27
N ALA A 71 8.40 11.29 -14.08
CA ALA A 71 8.01 10.91 -15.44
C ALA A 71 9.22 10.62 -16.32
N ALA A 72 10.28 11.43 -16.24
CA ALA A 72 11.53 11.23 -16.98
C ALA A 72 12.27 9.92 -16.63
N ARG A 73 12.02 9.34 -15.45
CA ARG A 73 12.63 8.07 -15.01
C ARG A 73 11.85 6.84 -15.48
N VAL A 74 10.64 7.02 -16.00
CA VAL A 74 9.76 5.92 -16.39
C VAL A 74 9.75 5.79 -17.91
N ASP A 75 10.41 4.74 -18.40
CA ASP A 75 10.36 4.36 -19.81
C ASP A 75 8.95 3.86 -20.20
N ARG A 76 8.49 4.22 -21.41
CA ARG A 76 7.30 3.66 -22.09
C ARG A 76 5.91 3.92 -21.50
N ALA A 77 5.75 4.70 -20.43
CA ALA A 77 4.43 5.06 -19.91
C ALA A 77 3.92 6.35 -20.57
N ARG A 78 2.69 6.36 -21.07
CA ARG A 78 2.05 7.58 -21.60
C ARG A 78 1.04 8.19 -20.64
N ARG A 79 0.64 7.44 -19.60
CA ARG A 79 -0.33 7.87 -18.59
C ARG A 79 0.11 7.53 -17.17
N TYR A 80 -0.30 8.37 -16.23
CA TYR A 80 0.19 8.34 -14.86
C TYR A 80 -0.92 8.43 -13.82
N LEU A 81 -0.64 7.88 -12.64
CA LEU A 81 -1.37 8.16 -11.41
C LEU A 81 -0.45 8.93 -10.47
N ALA A 82 -0.91 10.08 -10.00
CA ALA A 82 -0.20 10.83 -8.96
C ALA A 82 -0.35 10.08 -7.64
N TYR A 83 0.75 9.77 -6.96
CA TYR A 83 0.71 8.93 -5.77
C TYR A 83 1.38 9.60 -4.57
N PHE A 84 0.55 10.16 -3.69
CA PHE A 84 0.98 10.76 -2.43
C PHE A 84 1.13 9.67 -1.38
N GLN A 85 2.36 9.19 -1.17
CA GLN A 85 2.66 8.07 -0.27
C GLN A 85 3.27 8.51 1.08
N ALA A 86 4.08 9.57 1.07
CA ALA A 86 4.91 9.90 2.21
C ALA A 86 4.06 10.36 3.41
N TYR A 87 4.39 9.84 4.59
CA TYR A 87 3.70 10.14 5.85
C TYR A 87 2.19 9.87 5.83
N THR A 88 1.38 10.83 6.30
CA THR A 88 -0.09 10.76 6.38
C THR A 88 -0.66 11.85 5.48
N SER A 89 -0.92 11.51 4.22
CA SER A 89 -1.14 12.52 3.18
C SER A 89 -2.44 13.32 3.34
N THR A 90 -3.35 12.92 4.20
CA THR A 90 -4.60 13.65 4.50
C THR A 90 -4.55 14.40 5.84
N TYR A 91 -3.37 14.47 6.49
CA TYR A 91 -3.20 15.18 7.77
C TYR A 91 -2.93 16.69 7.62
N ALA A 92 -2.87 17.21 6.40
CA ALA A 92 -2.79 18.66 6.17
C ALA A 92 -4.18 19.29 6.05
N GLN A 93 -4.23 20.63 6.14
CA GLN A 93 -5.44 21.41 5.86
C GLN A 93 -5.99 21.11 4.46
N ILE A 94 -7.31 21.08 4.35
CA ILE A 94 -8.00 20.60 3.14
C ILE A 94 -7.69 21.46 1.91
N GLU A 95 -7.49 22.76 2.09
CA GLU A 95 -7.12 23.71 1.03
C GLU A 95 -5.74 23.39 0.46
N ARG A 96 -4.80 23.01 1.33
CA ARG A 96 -3.46 22.58 0.92
C ARG A 96 -3.52 21.26 0.15
N LEU A 97 -4.34 20.30 0.60
CA LEU A 97 -4.56 19.05 -0.12
C LEU A 97 -5.15 19.30 -1.51
N ALA A 98 -6.23 20.09 -1.58
CA ALA A 98 -6.90 20.44 -2.83
C ALA A 98 -5.95 21.15 -3.80
N SER A 99 -5.10 22.06 -3.31
CA SER A 99 -4.09 22.73 -4.13
C SER A 99 -3.09 21.74 -4.73
N MET A 100 -2.55 20.82 -3.92
CA MET A 100 -1.56 19.84 -4.37
C MET A 100 -2.16 18.82 -5.35
N TYR A 101 -3.37 18.34 -5.09
CA TYR A 101 -4.05 17.38 -5.96
C TYR A 101 -4.43 18.03 -7.29
N ARG A 102 -4.92 19.28 -7.28
CA ARG A 102 -5.19 20.04 -8.51
C ARG A 102 -3.92 20.26 -9.34
N GLN A 103 -2.81 20.64 -8.72
CA GLN A 103 -1.52 20.75 -9.42
C GLN A 103 -1.13 19.41 -10.07
N ALA A 104 -1.23 18.30 -9.32
CA ALA A 104 -0.88 16.99 -9.86
C ALA A 104 -1.76 16.54 -11.02
N LEU A 105 -3.07 16.82 -10.96
CA LEU A 105 -4.04 16.42 -11.97
C LEU A 105 -4.08 17.34 -13.21
N ALA A 106 -3.50 18.55 -13.13
CA ALA A 106 -3.44 19.48 -14.25
C ALA A 106 -2.54 18.99 -15.41
N GLN A 107 -1.67 18.01 -15.15
CA GLN A 107 -0.82 17.40 -16.16
C GLN A 107 -1.66 16.52 -17.11
N SER A 108 -1.56 16.74 -18.42
CA SER A 108 -2.42 16.11 -19.43
C SER A 108 -2.38 14.57 -19.47
N ALA A 109 -1.27 13.97 -19.02
CA ALA A 109 -1.10 12.52 -18.96
C ALA A 109 -1.67 11.87 -17.67
N MET A 110 -2.26 12.64 -16.76
CA MET A 110 -2.73 12.15 -15.47
C MET A 110 -4.12 11.51 -15.59
N VAL A 111 -4.25 10.24 -15.20
CA VAL A 111 -5.54 9.53 -15.17
C VAL A 111 -6.20 9.52 -13.80
N GLY A 112 -5.48 9.94 -12.76
CA GLY A 112 -6.03 10.07 -11.42
C GLY A 112 -5.00 10.07 -10.30
N LEU A 113 -5.47 9.67 -9.11
CA LEU A 113 -4.82 9.91 -7.84
C LEU A 113 -4.82 8.66 -6.96
N CYS A 114 -3.71 8.42 -6.28
CA CYS A 114 -3.61 7.49 -5.15
C CYS A 114 -3.17 8.28 -3.92
N VAL A 115 -3.92 8.19 -2.83
CA VAL A 115 -3.60 8.89 -1.58
C VAL A 115 -3.37 7.90 -0.45
N GLY A 116 -2.10 7.74 -0.06
CA GLY A 116 -1.68 6.96 1.08
C GLY A 116 -1.84 7.73 2.38
N THR A 117 -2.59 7.16 3.32
CA THR A 117 -2.84 7.80 4.61
C THR A 117 -3.14 6.78 5.73
N ARG A 118 -3.36 7.29 6.93
CA ARG A 118 -3.82 6.50 8.08
C ARG A 118 -5.34 6.59 8.18
N PRO A 119 -6.04 5.51 8.57
CA PRO A 119 -7.47 5.52 8.82
C PRO A 119 -7.97 6.67 9.70
N ASP A 120 -7.28 6.96 10.79
CA ASP A 120 -7.63 7.99 11.77
C ASP A 120 -7.35 9.43 11.33
N CYS A 121 -6.91 9.63 10.08
CA CYS A 121 -6.55 10.93 9.55
C CYS A 121 -7.34 11.28 8.29
N VAL A 122 -8.54 10.71 8.12
CA VAL A 122 -9.39 10.90 6.94
C VAL A 122 -10.69 11.60 7.36
N PRO A 123 -10.68 12.93 7.57
CA PRO A 123 -11.91 13.66 7.89
C PRO A 123 -12.91 13.61 6.72
N PRO A 124 -14.22 13.82 6.97
CA PRO A 124 -15.23 13.83 5.91
C PRO A 124 -14.88 14.73 4.73
N ALA A 125 -14.36 15.93 4.99
CA ALA A 125 -13.93 16.87 3.94
C ALA A 125 -12.85 16.29 3.02
N ALA A 126 -11.94 15.44 3.53
CA ALA A 126 -10.95 14.77 2.70
C ALA A 126 -11.60 13.68 1.82
N LEU A 127 -12.60 12.97 2.32
CA LEU A 127 -13.37 12.02 1.51
C LEU A 127 -14.16 12.74 0.42
N ASP A 128 -14.81 13.85 0.76
CA ASP A 128 -15.62 14.65 -0.18
C ASP A 128 -14.73 15.25 -1.28
N LEU A 129 -13.53 15.75 -0.93
CA LEU A 129 -12.54 16.22 -1.90
C LEU A 129 -12.13 15.12 -2.89
N LEU A 130 -11.82 13.92 -2.38
CA LEU A 130 -11.42 12.79 -3.23
C LEU A 130 -12.58 12.30 -4.11
N ALA A 131 -13.80 12.29 -3.57
CA ALA A 131 -15.01 11.92 -4.30
C ALA A 131 -15.28 12.89 -5.45
N GLY A 132 -15.07 14.20 -5.22
CA GLY A 132 -15.19 15.22 -6.27
C GLY A 132 -14.24 14.99 -7.46
N TYR A 133 -13.01 14.52 -7.23
CA TYR A 133 -12.12 14.12 -8.34
C TYR A 133 -12.61 12.85 -9.04
N ARG A 134 -13.14 11.88 -8.30
CA ARG A 134 -13.73 10.68 -8.89
C ARG A 134 -14.95 11.02 -9.76
N GLU A 135 -15.79 11.97 -9.34
CA GLU A 135 -16.94 12.47 -10.11
C GLU A 135 -16.53 13.18 -11.40
N GLN A 136 -15.35 13.81 -11.43
CA GLN A 136 -14.74 14.36 -12.64
C GLN A 136 -14.17 13.29 -13.59
N GLY A 137 -14.28 12.00 -13.24
CA GLY A 137 -13.85 10.88 -14.07
C GLY A 137 -12.43 10.37 -13.79
N TYR A 138 -11.75 10.89 -12.76
CA TYR A 138 -10.42 10.42 -12.38
C TYR A 138 -10.47 9.06 -11.64
N GLU A 139 -9.45 8.23 -11.86
CA GLU A 139 -9.22 7.02 -11.07
C GLU A 139 -8.68 7.40 -9.68
N VAL A 140 -9.50 7.29 -8.65
CA VAL A 140 -9.11 7.67 -7.28
C VAL A 140 -9.05 6.46 -6.36
N TRP A 141 -7.89 6.26 -5.73
CA TRP A 141 -7.66 5.26 -4.70
C TRP A 141 -7.30 5.91 -3.37
N LEU A 142 -8.08 5.60 -2.33
CA LEU A 142 -7.70 5.87 -0.95
C LEU A 142 -6.93 4.66 -0.42
N GLU A 143 -5.63 4.81 -0.19
CA GLU A 143 -4.79 3.74 0.35
C GLU A 143 -4.63 3.90 1.88
N LEU A 144 -5.22 2.97 2.64
CA LEU A 144 -5.27 3.01 4.10
C LEU A 144 -4.21 2.08 4.72
N GLY A 145 -3.33 2.66 5.54
CA GLY A 145 -2.34 1.94 6.32
C GLY A 145 -2.93 1.23 7.53
N LEU A 146 -3.48 0.03 7.37
CA LEU A 146 -3.96 -0.78 8.50
C LEU A 146 -2.82 -1.58 9.16
N GLN A 147 -2.03 -2.26 8.34
CA GLN A 147 -0.97 -3.21 8.69
C GLN A 147 -1.47 -4.56 9.22
N THR A 148 -2.40 -4.56 10.18
CA THR A 148 -2.99 -5.78 10.76
C THR A 148 -4.37 -5.49 11.36
N ALA A 149 -5.28 -6.47 11.37
CA ALA A 149 -6.59 -6.34 12.02
C ALA A 149 -6.59 -6.72 13.52
N HIS A 150 -5.40 -6.94 14.09
CA HIS A 150 -5.22 -7.33 15.49
C HIS A 150 -4.83 -6.13 16.35
N ASP A 151 -5.77 -5.62 17.15
CA ASP A 151 -5.54 -4.43 17.99
C ASP A 151 -4.40 -4.61 19.00
N LYS A 152 -4.18 -5.84 19.49
CA LYS A 152 -3.00 -6.19 20.31
C LYS A 152 -1.68 -5.91 19.59
N THR A 153 -1.62 -6.23 18.29
CA THR A 153 -0.43 -6.02 17.47
C THR A 153 -0.31 -4.54 17.10
N LEU A 154 -1.41 -3.89 16.73
CA LEU A 154 -1.46 -2.44 16.46
C LEU A 154 -0.91 -1.64 17.65
N LYS A 155 -1.32 -1.97 18.88
CA LYS A 155 -0.78 -1.36 20.10
C LYS A 155 0.72 -1.66 20.26
N ARG A 156 1.15 -2.92 20.08
CA ARG A 156 2.56 -3.33 20.18
C ARG A 156 3.46 -2.58 19.20
N ILE A 157 2.97 -2.28 18.00
CA ILE A 157 3.73 -1.56 16.98
C ILE A 157 3.56 -0.03 17.05
N ASN A 158 3.00 0.47 18.16
CA ASN A 158 2.70 1.87 18.38
C ASN A 158 1.90 2.48 17.22
N ARG A 159 0.85 1.80 16.76
CA ARG A 159 -0.09 2.34 15.78
C ARG A 159 -1.17 3.14 16.52
N GLY A 160 -1.45 4.35 16.07
CA GLY A 160 -2.37 5.27 16.74
C GLY A 160 -3.86 5.08 16.43
N HIS A 161 -4.24 3.98 15.77
CA HIS A 161 -5.63 3.63 15.51
C HIS A 161 -5.83 2.13 15.64
N ASP A 162 -7.08 1.71 15.85
CA ASP A 162 -7.51 0.32 15.93
C ASP A 162 -8.10 -0.18 14.59
N PHE A 163 -8.54 -1.44 14.57
CA PHE A 163 -9.21 -2.02 13.41
C PHE A 163 -10.60 -1.40 13.16
N ARG A 164 -11.33 -1.01 14.22
CA ARG A 164 -12.66 -0.40 14.10
C ARG A 164 -12.60 0.91 13.31
N CYS A 165 -11.60 1.75 13.59
CA CYS A 165 -11.33 2.99 12.87
C CYS A 165 -11.10 2.75 11.37
N TYR A 166 -10.33 1.70 11.03
CA TYR A 166 -10.16 1.27 9.64
C TYR A 166 -11.49 0.88 8.99
N GLN A 167 -12.31 0.06 9.66
CA GLN A 167 -13.60 -0.37 9.11
C GLN A 167 -14.53 0.81 8.83
N GLN A 168 -14.63 1.75 9.77
CA GLN A 168 -15.45 2.94 9.62
C GLN A 168 -14.97 3.79 8.44
N THR A 169 -13.67 4.08 8.38
CA THR A 169 -13.08 4.91 7.32
C THR A 169 -13.25 4.28 5.94
N ALA A 170 -12.97 2.97 5.82
CA ALA A 170 -13.12 2.25 4.56
C ALA A 170 -14.58 2.25 4.07
N ARG A 171 -15.54 1.99 4.96
CA ARG A 171 -16.98 2.03 4.62
C ARG A 171 -17.44 3.42 4.21
N LEU A 172 -17.03 4.46 4.93
CA LEU A 172 -17.37 5.86 4.60
C LEU A 172 -16.79 6.30 3.25
N ALA A 173 -15.58 5.85 2.91
CA ALA A 173 -14.97 6.09 1.60
C ALA A 173 -15.74 5.38 0.49
N ARG A 174 -16.09 4.10 0.68
CA ARG A 174 -16.85 3.33 -0.31
C ARG A 174 -18.26 3.84 -0.52
N GLN A 175 -18.92 4.35 0.52
CA GLN A 175 -20.22 5.02 0.40
C GLN A 175 -20.18 6.24 -0.52
N ARG A 176 -19.00 6.84 -0.72
CA ARG A 176 -18.76 7.94 -1.68
C ARG A 176 -18.23 7.46 -3.03
N GLY A 177 -18.26 6.16 -3.29
CA GLY A 177 -17.77 5.57 -4.54
C GLY A 177 -16.26 5.60 -4.72
N LEU A 178 -15.50 5.80 -3.63
CA LEU A 178 -14.03 5.72 -3.66
C LEU A 178 -13.56 4.27 -3.56
N LYS A 179 -12.55 3.92 -4.35
CA LYS A 179 -11.85 2.63 -4.21
C LYS A 179 -10.90 2.67 -3.02
N VAL A 180 -10.93 1.63 -2.19
CA VAL A 180 -10.11 1.52 -0.99
C VAL A 180 -9.03 0.44 -1.18
N CYS A 181 -7.77 0.82 -1.01
CA CYS A 181 -6.66 -0.12 -0.95
C CYS A 181 -6.15 -0.28 0.49
N CYS A 182 -6.06 -1.49 0.99
CA CYS A 182 -5.52 -1.77 2.32
C CYS A 182 -4.03 -2.13 2.25
N HIS A 183 -3.20 -1.46 3.02
CA HIS A 183 -1.80 -1.83 3.22
C HIS A 183 -1.68 -2.75 4.44
N LEU A 184 -1.10 -3.94 4.23
CA LEU A 184 -0.90 -4.98 5.23
C LEU A 184 0.58 -5.36 5.34
N ILE A 185 1.02 -5.69 6.54
CA ILE A 185 2.38 -6.16 6.80
C ILE A 185 2.34 -7.63 7.24
N VAL A 186 3.13 -8.47 6.59
CA VAL A 186 3.33 -9.88 6.96
C VAL A 186 4.57 -10.00 7.83
N GLY A 187 4.47 -10.77 8.91
CA GLY A 187 5.58 -11.03 9.83
C GLY A 187 5.70 -10.02 10.97
N LEU A 188 4.61 -9.36 11.36
CA LEU A 188 4.61 -8.46 12.52
C LEU A 188 4.93 -9.24 13.83
N PRO A 189 5.57 -8.61 14.83
CA PRO A 189 6.03 -9.32 16.02
C PRO A 189 4.89 -10.01 16.78
N GLY A 190 4.97 -11.34 16.88
CA GLY A 190 3.99 -12.19 17.56
C GLY A 190 2.73 -12.50 16.75
N GLU A 191 2.74 -12.26 15.43
CA GLU A 191 1.74 -12.78 14.51
C GLU A 191 2.22 -14.06 13.83
N THR A 192 1.26 -14.95 13.55
CA THR A 192 1.43 -16.20 12.84
C THR A 192 0.71 -16.14 11.48
N GLN A 193 0.90 -17.17 10.65
CA GLN A 193 0.13 -17.31 9.40
C GLN A 193 -1.39 -17.23 9.62
N ARG A 194 -1.89 -17.79 10.73
CA ARG A 194 -3.31 -17.72 11.09
C ARG A 194 -3.76 -16.27 11.36
N ASP A 195 -2.92 -15.47 12.00
CA ASP A 195 -3.20 -14.06 12.26
C ASP A 195 -3.25 -13.24 10.96
N HIS A 196 -2.36 -13.54 10.00
CA HIS A 196 -2.36 -12.94 8.67
C HIS A 196 -3.65 -13.26 7.89
N LEU A 197 -4.10 -14.52 7.91
CA LEU A 197 -5.35 -14.93 7.26
C LEU A 197 -6.58 -14.31 7.92
N LEU A 198 -6.64 -14.24 9.26
CA LEU A 198 -7.73 -13.56 9.94
C LEU A 198 -7.77 -12.06 9.61
N THR A 199 -6.59 -11.43 9.48
CA THR A 199 -6.50 -10.04 9.04
C THR A 199 -7.07 -9.87 7.63
N LEU A 200 -6.67 -10.73 6.68
CA LEU A 200 -7.21 -10.71 5.33
C LEU A 200 -8.72 -10.85 5.33
N GLN A 201 -9.25 -11.87 6.00
CA GLN A 201 -10.68 -12.16 6.04
C GLN A 201 -11.46 -10.92 6.49
N ARG A 202 -11.07 -10.31 7.62
CA ARG A 202 -11.74 -9.12 8.15
C ARG A 202 -11.66 -7.90 7.22
N VAL A 203 -10.55 -7.76 6.50
CA VAL A 203 -10.33 -6.68 5.53
C VAL A 203 -11.21 -6.89 4.29
N VAL A 204 -11.32 -8.11 3.79
CA VAL A 204 -12.22 -8.48 2.68
C VAL A 204 -13.68 -8.30 3.10
N GLU A 205 -14.09 -8.75 4.29
CA GLU A 205 -15.45 -8.54 4.84
C GLU A 205 -15.80 -7.05 5.03
N THR A 206 -14.81 -6.19 5.23
CA THR A 206 -15.00 -4.73 5.27
C THR A 206 -15.28 -4.16 3.87
N GLY A 207 -14.89 -4.91 2.83
CA GLY A 207 -15.14 -4.63 1.42
C GLY A 207 -14.00 -3.88 0.74
N VAL A 208 -12.75 -4.27 1.01
CA VAL A 208 -11.59 -3.67 0.33
C VAL A 208 -11.64 -3.89 -1.19
N ASP A 209 -11.20 -2.91 -1.98
CA ASP A 209 -11.10 -3.03 -3.45
C ASP A 209 -9.69 -3.44 -3.91
N GLY A 210 -8.66 -3.18 -3.08
CA GLY A 210 -7.29 -3.58 -3.38
C GLY A 210 -6.42 -3.83 -2.16
N ILE A 211 -5.36 -4.62 -2.32
CA ILE A 211 -4.44 -4.98 -1.23
C ILE A 211 -2.99 -4.66 -1.63
N LYS A 212 -2.23 -4.14 -0.67
CA LYS A 212 -0.78 -3.96 -0.76
C LYS A 212 -0.12 -4.78 0.33
N LEU A 213 0.61 -5.83 -0.05
CA LEU A 213 1.41 -6.62 0.88
C LEU A 213 2.83 -6.08 1.00
N HIS A 214 3.32 -6.10 2.23
CA HIS A 214 4.65 -5.65 2.61
C HIS A 214 5.26 -6.65 3.61
N PRO A 215 6.40 -7.30 3.31
CA PRO A 215 7.09 -8.10 4.32
C PRO A 215 7.63 -7.18 5.42
N LEU A 216 7.63 -7.59 6.69
CA LEU A 216 8.18 -6.75 7.75
C LEU A 216 9.65 -6.42 7.44
N HIS A 217 9.94 -5.13 7.28
CA HIS A 217 11.31 -4.63 7.22
C HIS A 217 11.74 -4.14 8.61
N VAL A 218 12.93 -4.53 9.02
CA VAL A 218 13.70 -3.90 10.08
C VAL A 218 14.59 -2.85 9.43
N VAL A 219 14.33 -1.58 9.74
CA VAL A 219 15.02 -0.43 9.11
C VAL A 219 15.74 0.42 10.14
N THR A 220 16.83 1.07 9.73
CA THR A 220 17.62 1.95 10.62
C THR A 220 16.76 3.02 11.28
N GLY A 221 17.11 3.39 12.51
CA GLY A 221 16.38 4.39 13.30
C GLY A 221 15.02 3.93 13.85
N SER A 222 14.50 2.77 13.45
CA SER A 222 13.24 2.24 13.97
C SER A 222 13.39 1.62 15.37
N THR A 223 12.30 1.55 16.13
CA THR A 223 12.29 0.85 17.42
C THR A 223 12.51 -0.65 17.24
N LEU A 224 11.99 -1.25 16.17
CA LEU A 224 12.24 -2.66 15.86
C LEU A 224 13.70 -2.95 15.56
N ALA A 225 14.46 -2.02 14.96
CA ALA A 225 15.90 -2.19 14.77
C ALA A 225 16.66 -2.33 16.09
N ARG A 226 16.24 -1.61 17.14
CA ARG A 226 16.82 -1.78 18.48
C ARG A 226 16.50 -3.15 19.08
N ALA A 227 15.27 -3.63 18.88
CA ALA A 227 14.88 -4.96 19.35
C ALA A 227 15.63 -6.08 18.62
N TRP A 228 15.75 -5.98 17.29
CA TRP A 228 16.49 -6.92 16.44
C TRP A 228 17.98 -6.98 16.81
N ARG A 229 18.65 -5.83 16.95
CA ARG A 229 20.06 -5.79 17.38
C ARG A 229 20.29 -6.40 18.77
N ALA A 230 19.28 -6.36 19.62
CA ALA A 230 19.32 -6.97 20.95
C ALA A 230 18.92 -8.47 20.95
N GLY A 231 18.71 -9.08 19.79
CA GLY A 231 18.30 -10.49 19.67
C GLY A 231 16.86 -10.77 20.11
N ARG A 232 16.02 -9.74 20.26
CA ARG A 232 14.62 -9.84 20.75
C ARG A 232 13.58 -9.86 19.63
N LEU A 233 14.01 -9.84 18.37
CA LEU A 233 13.16 -9.91 17.20
C LEU A 233 13.86 -10.78 16.14
N SER A 234 13.18 -11.84 15.70
CA SER A 234 13.65 -12.68 14.61
C SER A 234 13.34 -12.05 13.26
N GLU A 235 14.15 -12.38 12.26
CA GLU A 235 13.91 -12.00 10.88
C GLU A 235 12.79 -12.84 10.25
N LEU A 236 12.05 -12.25 9.31
CA LEU A 236 11.08 -12.99 8.52
C LEU A 236 11.80 -13.74 7.39
N ALA A 237 11.78 -15.07 7.43
CA ALA A 237 12.32 -15.89 6.36
C ALA A 237 11.53 -15.68 5.05
N LEU A 238 12.20 -15.82 3.91
CA LEU A 238 11.58 -15.64 2.59
C LEU A 238 10.50 -16.70 2.35
N GLU A 239 10.73 -17.92 2.82
CA GLU A 239 9.84 -19.06 2.74
C GLU A 239 8.57 -18.82 3.57
N ASP A 240 8.72 -18.33 4.80
CA ASP A 240 7.60 -17.99 5.68
C ASP A 240 6.75 -16.86 5.11
N TYR A 241 7.40 -15.86 4.50
CA TYR A 241 6.72 -14.80 3.77
C TYR A 241 5.94 -15.35 2.57
N ALA A 242 6.58 -16.19 1.74
CA ALA A 242 5.95 -16.76 0.56
C ALA A 242 4.73 -17.61 0.90
N VAL A 243 4.82 -18.42 1.95
CA VAL A 243 3.73 -19.24 2.48
C VAL A 243 2.59 -18.35 3.01
N SER A 244 2.89 -17.35 3.83
CA SER A 244 1.86 -16.47 4.40
C SER A 244 1.17 -15.62 3.33
N ALA A 245 1.95 -14.93 2.49
CA ALA A 245 1.41 -14.09 1.42
C ALA A 245 0.68 -14.94 0.36
N GLY A 246 1.21 -16.13 0.02
CA GLY A 246 0.57 -17.07 -0.89
C GLY A 246 -0.79 -17.52 -0.39
N GLU A 247 -0.90 -17.93 0.87
CA GLU A 247 -2.19 -18.31 1.45
C GLU A 247 -3.17 -17.15 1.52
N MET A 248 -2.70 -15.93 1.84
CA MET A 248 -3.56 -14.74 1.77
C MET A 248 -4.11 -14.54 0.35
N ILE A 249 -3.25 -14.63 -0.67
CA ILE A 249 -3.68 -14.46 -2.07
C ILE A 249 -4.71 -15.52 -2.48
N ARG A 250 -4.49 -16.80 -2.12
CA ARG A 250 -5.41 -17.89 -2.41
C ARG A 250 -6.80 -17.70 -1.79
N HIS A 251 -6.86 -17.03 -0.64
CA HIS A 251 -8.10 -16.69 0.08
C HIS A 251 -8.60 -15.26 -0.20
N THR A 252 -8.11 -14.62 -1.27
CA THR A 252 -8.61 -13.31 -1.69
C THR A 252 -9.54 -13.46 -2.89
N PRO A 253 -10.76 -12.87 -2.88
CA PRO A 253 -11.67 -12.87 -4.02
C PRO A 253 -11.02 -12.29 -5.28
N GLY A 254 -11.38 -12.79 -6.47
CA GLY A 254 -10.72 -12.47 -7.74
C GLY A 254 -10.80 -10.99 -8.15
N GLU A 255 -11.84 -10.28 -7.73
CA GLU A 255 -12.08 -8.88 -8.00
C GLU A 255 -11.17 -7.93 -7.20
N VAL A 256 -10.64 -8.37 -6.06
CA VAL A 256 -9.74 -7.55 -5.24
C VAL A 256 -8.38 -7.45 -5.92
N VAL A 257 -7.92 -6.22 -6.14
CA VAL A 257 -6.71 -5.95 -6.92
C VAL A 257 -5.47 -5.86 -6.04
N TYR A 258 -4.46 -6.68 -6.31
CA TYR A 258 -3.16 -6.58 -5.62
C TYR A 258 -2.31 -5.45 -6.20
N HIS A 259 -2.18 -4.35 -5.45
CA HIS A 259 -1.30 -3.21 -5.76
C HIS A 259 0.17 -3.59 -5.67
N ARG A 260 0.50 -4.57 -4.83
CA ARG A 260 1.86 -5.06 -4.59
C ARG A 260 1.82 -6.38 -3.84
N LEU A 261 2.76 -7.27 -4.18
CA LEU A 261 2.99 -8.54 -3.48
C LEU A 261 4.25 -8.57 -2.63
N SER A 262 5.15 -7.60 -2.78
CA SER A 262 6.33 -7.44 -1.94
C SER A 262 6.90 -6.02 -2.07
N ALA A 263 7.45 -5.49 -1.00
CA ALA A 263 8.11 -4.20 -0.95
C ALA A 263 9.65 -4.37 -0.95
N SER A 264 10.35 -3.27 -1.14
CA SER A 264 11.81 -3.23 -1.03
C SER A 264 12.26 -2.01 -0.26
N ALA A 265 13.34 -2.15 0.50
CA ALA A 265 14.10 -1.06 1.07
C ALA A 265 15.59 -1.28 0.77
N ARG A 266 16.35 -0.21 0.54
CA ARG A 266 17.77 -0.34 0.17
C ARG A 266 18.67 -0.29 1.40
N ARG A 267 19.82 -0.97 1.35
CA ARG A 267 20.92 -0.70 2.29
C ARG A 267 21.48 0.72 2.07
N PRO A 268 21.99 1.40 3.12
CA PRO A 268 22.14 0.93 4.51
C PRO A 268 20.87 1.09 5.36
N THR A 269 19.76 1.58 4.80
CA THR A 269 18.51 1.80 5.55
C THR A 269 17.82 0.49 5.92
N LEU A 270 17.81 -0.50 5.03
CA LEU A 270 17.37 -1.87 5.34
C LEU A 270 18.42 -2.58 6.18
N LEU A 271 17.99 -3.14 7.32
CA LEU A 271 18.82 -3.98 8.19
C LEU A 271 18.48 -5.46 8.05
N ALA A 272 17.18 -5.79 8.03
CA ALA A 272 16.69 -7.15 7.87
C ALA A 272 15.23 -7.19 7.38
N PRO A 273 14.77 -8.31 6.79
CA PRO A 273 15.61 -9.36 6.24
C PRO A 273 16.24 -8.90 4.92
N LEU A 274 17.47 -9.35 4.63
CA LEU A 274 18.24 -8.84 3.47
C LEU A 274 17.63 -9.19 2.12
N TRP A 275 16.83 -10.25 2.04
CA TRP A 275 16.13 -10.60 0.80
C TRP A 275 15.14 -9.50 0.35
N CYS A 276 14.69 -8.62 1.27
CA CYS A 276 13.85 -7.48 0.95
C CYS A 276 14.59 -6.33 0.22
N GLU A 277 15.91 -6.41 0.02
CA GLU A 277 16.62 -5.41 -0.80
C GLU A 277 16.10 -5.39 -2.24
N ASN A 278 15.73 -6.58 -2.75
CA ASN A 278 15.10 -6.74 -4.05
C ASN A 278 13.70 -7.35 -3.90
N ARG A 279 12.67 -6.52 -4.13
CA ARG A 279 11.26 -6.97 -4.09
C ARG A 279 10.98 -8.18 -5.00
N TRP A 280 11.79 -8.38 -6.05
CA TRP A 280 11.63 -9.48 -7.00
C TRP A 280 11.78 -10.84 -6.32
N SER A 281 12.65 -10.98 -5.32
CA SER A 281 12.84 -12.24 -4.59
C SER A 281 11.54 -12.67 -3.90
N GLY A 282 10.88 -11.75 -3.18
CA GLY A 282 9.57 -12.02 -2.58
C GLY A 282 8.49 -12.33 -3.61
N MET A 283 8.46 -11.59 -4.72
CA MET A 283 7.51 -11.84 -5.81
C MET A 283 7.70 -13.22 -6.47
N GLN A 284 8.95 -13.65 -6.69
CA GLN A 284 9.28 -14.96 -7.24
C GLN A 284 8.89 -16.09 -6.29
N ALA A 285 9.24 -15.97 -5.01
CA ALA A 285 8.91 -16.99 -4.01
C ALA A 285 7.39 -17.17 -3.86
N VAL A 286 6.64 -16.06 -3.78
CA VAL A 286 5.17 -16.09 -3.77
C VAL A 286 4.62 -16.68 -5.07
N GLY A 287 5.14 -16.30 -6.23
CA GLY A 287 4.69 -16.84 -7.50
C GLY A 287 4.93 -18.34 -7.64
N ALA A 288 6.09 -18.84 -7.19
CA ALA A 288 6.39 -20.28 -7.16
C ALA A 288 5.42 -21.04 -6.22
N TYR A 289 5.13 -20.47 -5.05
CA TYR A 289 4.13 -21.02 -4.14
C TYR A 289 2.75 -21.13 -4.81
N LEU A 290 2.27 -20.05 -5.46
CA LEU A 290 0.98 -20.01 -6.12
C LEU A 290 0.89 -20.95 -7.33
N GLN A 291 1.99 -21.16 -8.06
CA GLN A 291 2.03 -22.15 -9.14
C GLN A 291 1.79 -23.57 -8.62
N GLN A 292 2.29 -23.89 -7.43
CA GLN A 292 2.14 -25.22 -6.85
C GLN A 292 0.81 -25.41 -6.12
N ARG A 293 0.26 -24.36 -5.51
CA ARG A 293 -0.89 -24.45 -4.59
C ARG A 293 -2.18 -23.85 -5.15
N GLY A 294 -2.11 -23.14 -6.28
CA GLY A 294 -3.21 -22.41 -6.89
C GLY A 294 -3.08 -20.90 -6.72
N GLY A 295 -3.59 -20.16 -7.69
CA GLY A 295 -3.60 -18.69 -7.71
C GLY A 295 -4.65 -18.06 -6.79
N GLN A 296 -4.88 -16.76 -6.97
CA GLN A 296 -5.88 -15.97 -6.26
C GLN A 296 -7.28 -16.61 -6.35
N GLY A 297 -7.98 -16.63 -5.21
CA GLY A 297 -9.32 -17.21 -5.07
C GLY A 297 -9.39 -18.73 -5.16
N SER A 298 -8.26 -19.44 -5.35
CA SER A 298 -8.26 -20.91 -5.45
C SER A 298 -8.67 -21.63 -4.16
N ALA A 299 -8.67 -20.95 -3.01
CA ALA A 299 -9.17 -21.49 -1.75
C ALA A 299 -10.62 -21.06 -1.43
N LEU A 300 -11.26 -20.27 -2.30
CA LEU A 300 -12.64 -19.76 -2.15
C LEU A 300 -13.59 -20.33 -3.21
N ASP A 301 -13.17 -21.32 -3.99
CA ASP A 301 -13.85 -21.83 -5.20
C ASP A 301 -14.05 -20.79 -6.33
N GLU A 302 -13.54 -19.56 -6.17
CA GLU A 302 -13.62 -18.44 -7.12
C GLU A 302 -12.25 -18.12 -7.74
N LYS A 303 -11.75 -19.03 -8.57
CA LYS A 303 -10.40 -18.89 -9.17
C LYS A 303 -10.29 -17.65 -10.05
N TRP A 304 -9.28 -16.82 -9.78
CA TRP A 304 -8.88 -15.73 -10.67
C TRP A 304 -8.58 -16.28 -12.06
N ARG A 305 -9.19 -15.66 -13.08
CA ARG A 305 -8.92 -15.94 -14.48
C ARG A 305 -8.36 -14.69 -15.12
N TYR A 306 -7.16 -14.81 -15.66
CA TYR A 306 -6.55 -13.71 -16.39
C TYR A 306 -7.18 -13.59 -17.78
N HIS A 307 -7.77 -12.44 -18.06
CA HIS A 307 -8.35 -12.11 -19.36
C HIS A 307 -7.42 -11.17 -20.12
N PRO A 308 -6.55 -11.67 -21.03
CA PRO A 308 -5.78 -10.79 -21.91
C PRO A 308 -6.73 -10.10 -22.89
N GLY A 309 -6.80 -8.77 -22.86
CA GLY A 309 -7.32 -7.99 -23.99
C GLY A 309 -8.83 -7.73 -24.06
N MET A 310 -9.59 -7.81 -22.96
CA MET A 310 -10.91 -7.19 -22.93
C MET A 310 -10.83 -5.81 -22.27
N PRO A 311 -11.07 -4.71 -23.00
CA PRO A 311 -11.58 -3.50 -22.36
C PRO A 311 -12.95 -3.83 -21.76
N PHE A 312 -13.20 -3.35 -20.55
CA PHE A 312 -14.56 -3.31 -19.99
C PHE A 312 -15.37 -2.23 -20.71
#